data_AF-A0A6I3V0V5-F1
#
_entry.id   AF-A0A6I3V0V5-F1
#
_cell.length_a   1.000
_cell.length_b   1.000
_cell.length_c   1.000
_cell.angle_alpha   90.00
_cell.angle_beta   90.00
_cell.angle_gamma   90.00
#
_symmetry.space_group_name_H-M   'P 1'
#
loop_
_entity.id
_entity.type
_entity.pdbx_description
1 polymer ?
#
loop_
_entity_poly.entity_id
_entity_poly.type
_entity_poly.pdbx_seq_one_letter_code
_entity_poly.pdbx_strand_id
1 'polypeptide(L)' 'VYAVRQSSLKAGDTAVVFGLGPIGLLIVEALRAAGASKIYAVELSPERQAKAEELGAIVVRPEEGETAVEAIHRLTNGG' A
#
# COMPACT_ATOMS: atom_id res chain seq x y z
N VAL A 1 -9.00 2.88 10.82
CA VAL A 1 -8.42 2.44 12.12
C VAL A 1 -8.76 1.00 12.49
N TYR A 2 -10.02 0.55 12.43
CA TYR A 2 -10.38 -0.84 12.79
C TYR A 2 -9.57 -1.89 12.01
N ALA A 3 -9.52 -1.80 10.67
CA ALA A 3 -8.76 -2.74 9.85
C ALA A 3 -7.25 -2.76 10.18
N VAL A 4 -6.63 -1.60 10.41
CA VAL A 4 -5.21 -1.51 10.80
C VAL A 4 -4.95 -2.17 12.15
N ARG A 5 -5.88 -2.07 13.11
CA ARG A 5 -5.76 -2.78 14.40
C ARG A 5 -5.90 -4.28 14.27
N GLN A 6 -6.61 -4.77 13.24
CA GLN A 6 -6.73 -6.19 12.95
C GLN A 6 -5.53 -6.74 12.17
N SER A 7 -4.72 -5.89 11.52
CA SER A 7 -3.64 -6.32 10.62
C SER A 7 -2.32 -6.67 11.34
N SER A 8 -2.32 -6.79 12.68
CA SER A 8 -1.12 -7.03 13.50
C SER A 8 0.07 -6.07 13.24
N LEU A 9 -0.20 -4.92 12.60
CA LEU A 9 0.82 -3.95 12.20
C LEU A 9 1.52 -3.39 13.43
N LYS A 10 2.84 -3.36 13.39
CA LYS A 10 3.70 -2.64 14.32
C LYS A 10 4.30 -1.41 13.63
N ALA A 11 4.63 -0.40 14.44
CA ALA A 11 5.38 0.73 13.93
C ALA A 11 6.72 0.25 13.34
N GLY A 12 7.04 0.72 12.14
CA GLY A 12 8.18 0.25 11.36
C GLY A 12 7.84 -0.83 10.32
N ASP A 13 6.69 -1.50 10.42
CA ASP A 13 6.31 -2.53 9.46
C ASP A 13 6.01 -1.94 8.08
N THR A 14 6.16 -2.79 7.06
CA THR A 14 5.71 -2.51 5.71
C THR A 14 4.29 -3.06 5.52
N ALA A 15 3.44 -2.33 4.83
CA ALA A 15 2.08 -2.75 4.53
C ALA A 15 1.78 -2.62 3.03
N VAL A 16 0.77 -3.36 2.57
CA VAL A 16 0.21 -3.23 1.22
C VAL A 16 -1.30 -3.04 1.29
N VAL A 17 -1.83 -2.18 0.42
CA VAL A 17 -3.27 -1.98 0.23
C VAL A 17 -3.63 -2.30 -1.22
N PHE A 18 -4.53 -3.28 -1.39
CA PHE A 18 -5.10 -3.63 -2.68
C PHE A 18 -6.42 -2.88 -2.89
N GLY A 19 -6.45 -2.02 -3.90
CA GLY A 19 -7.58 -1.17 -4.25
C GLY A 19 -7.64 0.12 -3.42
N LEU A 20 -7.64 1.27 -4.10
CA LEU A 20 -7.62 2.61 -3.52
C LEU A 20 -8.85 3.43 -3.87
N GLY A 21 -10.02 2.81 -3.70
CA GLY A 21 -11.25 3.57 -3.52
C GLY A 21 -11.22 4.42 -2.23
N PRO A 22 -12.32 5.11 -1.91
CA PRO A 22 -12.39 5.99 -0.74
C PRO A 22 -11.91 5.32 0.56
N ILE A 23 -12.32 4.06 0.79
CA ILE A 23 -11.90 3.30 1.96
C ILE A 23 -10.40 2.99 1.92
N GLY A 24 -9.87 2.56 0.77
CA GLY A 24 -8.44 2.23 0.63
C GLY A 24 -7.54 3.43 0.91
N LEU A 25 -7.92 4.62 0.42
CA LEU A 25 -7.20 5.87 0.72
C LEU A 25 -7.24 6.21 2.22
N LEU A 26 -8.37 6.01 2.89
CA LEU A 26 -8.46 6.17 4.35
C LEU A 26 -7.60 5.15 5.11
N ILE A 27 -7.41 3.95 4.55
CA ILE A 27 -6.52 2.94 5.13
C ILE A 27 -5.06 3.34 4.97
N VAL A 28 -4.64 3.91 3.83
CA VAL A 28 -3.29 4.45 3.65
C VAL A 28 -2.95 5.46 4.73
N GLU A 29 -3.83 6.44 4.97
CA GLU A 29 -3.65 7.44 6.03
C GLU A 29 -3.63 6.79 7.43
N ALA A 30 -4.49 5.81 7.68
CA ALA A 30 -4.52 5.11 8.96
C ALA A 30 -3.25 4.28 9.22
N LEU A 31 -2.68 3.65 8.19
CA LEU A 31 -1.42 2.90 8.26
C LEU A 31 -0.25 3.85 8.56
N ARG A 32 -0.23 5.01 7.89
CA ARG A 32 0.79 6.04 8.13
C ARG A 32 0.72 6.58 9.55
N ALA A 33 -0.48 6.92 10.02
CA ALA A 33 -0.70 7.36 11.40
C ALA A 33 -0.35 6.28 12.44
N ALA A 34 -0.47 4.99 12.08
CA ALA A 34 -0.07 3.86 12.91
C ALA A 34 1.45 3.57 12.88
N GLY A 35 2.22 4.27 12.06
CA GLY A 35 3.68 4.18 12.01
C GLY A 35 4.22 3.17 10.99
N ALA A 36 3.46 2.78 9.97
CA ALA A 36 4.00 1.99 8.86
C ALA A 36 5.18 2.71 8.20
N SER A 37 6.27 1.99 7.93
CA SER A 37 7.48 2.56 7.30
C SER A 37 7.34 2.72 5.80
N LYS A 38 6.68 1.76 5.14
CA LYS A 38 6.36 1.77 3.72
C LYS A 38 4.94 1.24 3.52
N ILE A 39 4.20 1.89 2.63
CA ILE A 39 2.85 1.48 2.26
C ILE A 39 2.81 1.31 0.75
N TYR A 40 2.69 0.08 0.28
CA TYR A 40 2.53 -0.22 -1.13
C TYR A 40 1.07 -0.17 -1.54
N ALA A 41 0.79 0.42 -2.70
CA ALA A 41 -0.53 0.62 -3.25
C ALA A 41 -0.70 -0.12 -4.56
N VAL A 42 -1.67 -1.05 -4.64
CA VAL A 42 -2.05 -1.72 -5.88
C VAL A 42 -3.39 -1.15 -6.35
N GLU A 43 -3.35 -0.34 -7.40
CA GLU A 43 -4.53 0.36 -7.95
C GLU A 43 -4.35 0.55 -9.46
N LEU A 44 -5.45 0.46 -10.23
CA LEU A 44 -5.43 0.58 -11.69
C LEU A 44 -5.75 2.00 -12.17
N SER A 45 -6.60 2.72 -11.44
CA SER A 45 -7.01 4.08 -11.80
C SER A 45 -5.84 5.07 -11.60
N PRO A 46 -5.38 5.76 -12.65
CA PRO A 46 -4.28 6.73 -12.54
C PRO A 46 -4.59 7.89 -11.57
N GLU A 47 -5.85 8.33 -11.52
CA GLU A 47 -6.31 9.37 -10.60
C GLU A 47 -6.16 8.92 -9.13
N ARG A 48 -6.56 7.68 -8.83
CA ARG A 48 -6.43 7.12 -7.49
C ARG A 48 -4.99 6.79 -7.13
N GLN A 49 -4.16 6.39 -8.10
CA GLN A 49 -2.71 6.25 -7.92
C GLN A 49 -2.07 7.57 -7.51
N ALA A 50 -2.35 8.66 -8.25
CA ALA A 50 -1.84 9.99 -7.90
C ALA A 50 -2.27 10.39 -6.50
N LYS A 51 -3.53 10.13 -6.13
CA LYS A 51 -4.00 10.42 -4.77
C LYS A 51 -3.29 9.57 -3.71
N ALA A 52 -2.99 8.31 -4.00
CA ALA A 52 -2.22 7.45 -3.11
C ALA A 52 -0.81 8.00 -2.84
N GLU A 53 -0.14 8.43 -3.91
CA GLU A 53 1.21 8.99 -3.85
C GLU A 53 1.22 10.29 -3.02
N GLU A 54 0.21 11.15 -3.16
CA GLU A 54 0.04 12.34 -2.31
C GLU A 54 -0.08 12.00 -0.80
N LEU A 55 -0.72 10.88 -0.46
CA LEU A 55 -0.89 10.40 0.92
C LEU A 55 0.38 9.69 1.44
N GLY A 56 1.40 9.50 0.59
CA GLY A 56 2.68 8.88 0.94
C GLY A 56 2.75 7.37 0.69
N ALA A 57 1.83 6.81 -0.08
CA ALA A 57 1.94 5.43 -0.56
C ALA A 57 2.86 5.32 -1.78
N ILE A 58 3.43 4.14 -1.99
CA ILE A 58 4.25 3.78 -3.14
C ILE A 58 3.38 2.95 -4.07
N VAL A 59 3.03 3.49 -5.24
CA VAL A 59 2.25 2.75 -6.24
C VAL A 59 3.09 1.62 -6.84
N VAL A 60 2.56 0.41 -6.77
CA VAL A 60 3.20 -0.78 -7.36
C VAL A 60 2.98 -0.74 -8.87
N ARG A 61 4.08 -0.82 -9.62
CA ARG A 61 4.08 -0.87 -11.09
C ARG A 61 4.78 -2.16 -11.52
N PRO A 62 4.03 -3.23 -11.79
CA PRO A 62 4.62 -4.49 -12.25
C PRO A 62 5.29 -4.34 -13.61
N GLU A 63 6.35 -5.10 -13.83
CA GLU A 63 7.00 -5.24 -15.15
C GLU A 63 6.14 -6.09 -16.10
N GLU A 64 6.47 -6.07 -17.40
CA GLU A 64 5.72 -6.86 -18.38
C GLU A 64 5.82 -8.36 -18.09
N GLY A 65 4.67 -9.01 -17.93
CA GLY A 65 4.58 -10.41 -17.51
C GLY A 65 4.66 -10.66 -16.00
N GLU A 66 4.85 -9.61 -15.18
CA GLU A 66 4.91 -9.68 -13.72
C GLU A 66 3.52 -9.44 -13.10
N THR A 67 3.17 -10.22 -12.07
CA THR A 67 1.99 -9.96 -11.24
C THR A 67 2.27 -8.89 -10.18
N ALA A 68 1.22 -8.25 -9.65
CA ALA A 68 1.39 -7.30 -8.54
C ALA A 68 2.05 -7.94 -7.31
N VAL A 69 1.82 -9.23 -7.06
CA VAL A 69 2.40 -9.97 -5.92
C VAL A 69 3.90 -10.18 -6.14
N GLU A 70 4.33 -10.59 -7.34
CA GLU A 70 5.75 -10.71 -7.69
C GLU A 70 6.48 -9.37 -7.59
N ALA A 71 5.85 -8.29 -8.06
CA ALA A 71 6.38 -6.94 -7.94
C ALA A 71 6.58 -6.53 -6.48
N ILE A 72 5.60 -6.81 -5.61
CA ILE A 72 5.71 -6.53 -4.17
C ILE A 72 6.85 -7.35 -3.56
N HIS A 73 6.91 -8.66 -3.81
CA HIS A 73 7.99 -9.51 -3.30
C HIS A 73 9.38 -9.00 -3.71
N ARG A 74 9.53 -8.53 -4.96
CA ARG A 74 10.76 -7.92 -5.45
C ARG A 74 11.08 -6.60 -4.74
N LEU A 75 10.09 -5.73 -4.53
CA LEU A 75 10.25 -4.44 -3.85
C LEU A 75 10.50 -4.59 -2.33
N THR A 76 10.06 -5.69 -1.73
CA THR A 76 10.21 -5.98 -0.29
C THR A 76 11.32 -6.99 0.02
N ASN A 77 11.99 -7.55 -0.98
CA ASN A 77 12.93 -8.67 -0.83
C ASN A 77 12.31 -9.87 -0.10
N GLY A 78 11.04 -10.18 -0.38
CA GLY A 78 10.34 -11.33 0.18
C GLY A 78 9.63 -11.08 1.52
N GLY A 79 9.73 -9.86 2.07
CA GLY A 79 8.97 -9.43 3.25
C GLY A 79 7.48 -9.23 2.98
#